data_AF-A0A0J6FLK2-F1
#
_entry.id   AF-A0A0J6FLK2-F1
#
_cell.length_a   1.000
_cell.length_b   1.000
_cell.length_c   1.000
_cell.angle_alpha   90.00
_cell.angle_beta   90.00
_cell.angle_gamma   90.00
#
_symmetry.space_group_name_H-M   'P 1'
#
loop_
_entity.id
_entity.type
_entity.pdbx_description
1 polymer ?
#
loop_
_entity_poly.entity_id
_entity_poly.type
_entity_poly.pdbx_seq_one_letter_code
_entity_poly.pdbx_strand_id
1 'polypeptide(L)'
;MDALCDEIDRLRSMNRSCGTLSRSNKRQLAKYKSILSERLGATVIYPEDRLVIPKGSHADVLKELKRIDRFLKKHSGAERDGCFFHLMCNCFDFGVSLGTVQRNYYISEEEQELL
;
A
#
# COMPACT_ATOMS: atom_id res chain seq x y z
N MET A 1 19.91 2.39 13.86
CA MET A 1 18.78 2.33 12.90
C MET A 1 17.85 3.50 13.16
N ASP A 2 17.57 3.77 14.42
CA ASP A 2 16.72 4.86 14.91
C ASP A 2 17.04 6.23 14.28
N ALA A 3 18.30 6.67 14.32
CA ALA A 3 18.69 7.95 13.71
C ALA A 3 18.38 8.07 12.19
N LEU A 4 18.36 6.95 11.45
CA LEU A 4 17.98 6.95 10.04
C LEU A 4 16.46 7.08 9.89
N CYS A 5 15.70 6.36 10.71
CA CYS A 5 14.23 6.44 10.75
C CYS A 5 13.78 7.85 11.17
N ASP A 6 14.39 8.42 12.21
CA ASP A 6 14.08 9.77 12.71
C ASP A 6 14.30 10.83 11.62
N GLU A 7 15.39 10.73 10.86
CA GLU A 7 15.67 11.68 9.79
C GLU A 7 14.73 11.49 8.59
N ILE A 8 14.36 10.25 8.26
CA ILE A 8 13.31 10.00 7.27
C ILE A 8 11.99 10.64 7.73
N ASP A 9 11.58 10.42 8.97
CA ASP A 9 10.33 10.98 9.50
C ASP A 9 10.35 12.50 9.60
N ARG A 10 11.50 13.10 9.90
CA ARG A 10 11.71 14.56 9.83
C ARG A 10 11.48 15.09 8.42
N LEU A 11 12.12 14.49 7.42
CA LEU A 11 12.00 14.89 6.01
C LEU A 11 10.56 14.68 5.50
N ARG A 12 9.91 13.57 5.86
CA ARG A 12 8.52 13.30 5.51
C ARG A 12 7.55 14.29 6.14
N SER A 13 7.76 14.62 7.41
CA SER A 13 6.94 15.61 8.13
C SER A 13 7.12 17.00 7.53
N MET A 14 8.34 17.37 7.15
CA MET A 14 8.62 18.61 6.43
C MET A 14 7.93 18.65 5.05
N ASN A 15 7.90 17.53 4.32
CA ASN A 15 7.17 17.46 3.05
C ASN A 15 5.66 17.70 3.26
N ARG A 16 5.09 17.13 4.33
CA ARG A 16 3.67 17.30 4.69
C ARG A 16 3.35 18.73 5.10
N SER A 17 4.22 19.39 5.87
CA SER A 17 3.98 20.77 6.33
C SER A 17 4.20 21.82 5.25
N CYS A 18 5.20 21.63 4.38
CA CYS A 18 5.61 22.63 3.39
C CYS A 18 5.03 22.34 1.99
N GLY A 19 4.29 21.25 1.80
CA GLY A 19 3.71 20.82 0.52
C GLY A 19 4.71 20.27 -0.51
N THR A 20 5.98 20.67 -0.44
CA THR A 20 7.04 20.08 -1.26
C THR A 20 8.42 20.28 -0.64
N LEU A 21 9.20 19.20 -0.62
CA LEU A 21 10.62 19.25 -0.29
C LEU A 21 11.47 19.95 -1.36
N SER A 22 12.54 20.61 -0.91
CA SER A 22 13.60 21.07 -1.81
C SER A 22 14.20 19.88 -2.60
N ARG A 23 14.80 20.16 -3.77
CA ARG A 23 15.43 19.12 -4.60
C ARG A 23 16.49 18.33 -3.83
N SER A 24 17.27 18.99 -2.98
CA SER A 24 18.27 18.35 -2.13
C SER A 24 17.62 17.38 -1.14
N ASN A 25 16.58 17.83 -0.45
CA ASN A 25 15.88 17.04 0.56
C ASN A 25 15.13 15.85 -0.06
N LYS A 26 14.59 16.00 -1.29
CA LYS A 26 14.01 14.88 -2.04
C LYS A 26 15.06 13.80 -2.33
N ARG A 27 16.24 14.19 -2.80
CA ARG A 27 17.35 13.24 -3.06
C ARG A 27 17.82 12.56 -1.78
N GLN A 28 17.92 13.31 -0.69
CA GLN A 28 18.33 12.80 0.61
C GLN A 28 17.31 11.81 1.17
N LEU A 29 16.01 12.13 1.09
CA LEU A 29 14.94 11.22 1.48
C LEU A 29 14.97 9.91 0.67
N ALA A 30 15.12 9.98 -0.66
CA ALA A 30 15.23 8.80 -1.51
C ALA A 30 16.44 7.93 -1.14
N LYS A 31 17.60 8.56 -0.88
CA LYS A 31 18.81 7.86 -0.43
C LYS A 31 18.58 7.15 0.91
N TYR A 32 17.96 7.81 1.88
CA TYR A 32 17.69 7.21 3.19
C TYR A 32 16.67 6.07 3.12
N LYS A 33 15.60 6.19 2.32
CA LYS A 33 14.67 5.08 2.06
C LYS A 33 15.36 3.89 1.41
N SER A 34 16.30 4.13 0.49
CA SER A 34 17.11 3.07 -0.13
C SER A 34 18.00 2.34 0.89
N ILE A 35 18.74 3.09 1.72
CA ILE A 35 19.60 2.51 2.76
C ILE A 35 18.76 1.72 3.77
N LEU A 36 17.59 2.23 4.14
CA LEU A 36 16.69 1.54 5.06
C LEU A 36 16.20 0.22 4.46
N SER A 37 15.78 0.22 3.18
CA SER A 37 15.32 -0.99 2.49
C SER A 37 16.43 -2.04 2.39
N GLU A 38 17.65 -1.62 2.08
CA GLU A 38 18.82 -2.51 2.01
C GLU A 38 19.11 -3.15 3.38
N ARG A 39 19.11 -2.35 4.45
CA ARG A 39 19.37 -2.86 5.81
C ARG A 39 18.31 -3.80 6.33
N LEU A 40 17.05 -3.60 5.93
CA LEU A 40 15.94 -4.46 6.33
C LEU A 40 15.80 -5.69 5.42
N GLY A 41 16.48 -5.72 4.28
CA GLY A 41 16.27 -6.74 3.24
C GLY A 41 14.84 -6.74 2.68
N ALA A 42 14.13 -5.61 2.79
CA ALA A 42 12.73 -5.48 2.44
C ALA A 42 12.41 -4.08 1.93
N THR A 43 11.48 -3.97 0.98
CA THR A 43 10.99 -2.68 0.51
C THR A 43 10.18 -1.98 1.60
N VAL A 44 10.57 -0.76 1.96
CA VAL A 44 9.79 0.08 2.88
C VAL A 44 8.91 1.04 2.11
N ILE A 45 7.59 0.86 2.24
CA ILE A 45 6.58 1.70 1.57
C ILE A 45 5.95 2.61 2.62
N TYR A 46 6.08 3.92 2.44
CA TYR A 46 5.36 4.91 3.23
C TYR A 46 4.03 5.28 2.56
N PRO A 47 3.04 5.83 3.30
CA PRO A 47 1.76 6.24 2.72
C PRO A 47 1.87 7.10 1.46
N GLU A 48 2.84 8.02 1.41
CA GLU A 48 3.07 8.87 0.25
C GLU A 48 3.76 8.17 -0.94
N ASP A 49 4.31 6.98 -0.75
CA ASP A 49 4.92 6.16 -1.81
C ASP A 49 3.92 5.14 -2.40
N ARG A 50 2.70 5.06 -1.85
CA ARG A 50 1.69 4.11 -2.32
C ARG A 50 1.33 4.39 -3.77
N LEU A 51 1.09 3.32 -4.51
CA LEU A 51 0.64 3.41 -5.89
C LEU A 51 -0.82 3.86 -5.91
N VAL A 52 -1.06 5.03 -6.49
CA VAL A 52 -2.42 5.58 -6.62
C VAL A 52 -3.17 4.80 -7.69
N ILE A 53 -4.30 4.21 -7.29
CA ILE A 53 -5.24 3.59 -8.22
C ILE A 53 -6.09 4.69 -8.86
N PRO A 54 -6.18 4.74 -10.21
CA PRO A 54 -7.03 5.70 -10.89
C PRO A 54 -8.48 5.66 -10.42
N LYS A 55 -9.11 6.84 -10.34
CA LYS A 55 -10.54 6.94 -10.00
C LYS A 55 -11.35 6.13 -11.00
N GLY A 56 -12.27 5.31 -10.47
CA GLY A 56 -13.11 4.40 -11.27
C GLY A 56 -12.53 2.99 -11.45
N SER A 57 -11.22 2.78 -11.29
CA SER A 57 -10.59 1.46 -11.49
C SER A 57 -10.48 0.61 -10.22
N HIS A 58 -10.84 1.17 -9.05
CA HIS A 58 -10.66 0.47 -7.77
C HIS A 58 -11.45 -0.84 -7.69
N ALA A 59 -12.66 -0.91 -8.25
CA ALA A 59 -13.47 -2.13 -8.25
C ALA A 59 -12.81 -3.25 -9.08
N ASP A 60 -12.36 -2.94 -10.29
CA ASP A 60 -11.68 -3.90 -11.17
C ASP A 60 -10.38 -4.41 -10.56
N VAL A 61 -9.57 -3.50 -10.01
CA VAL A 61 -8.34 -3.86 -9.32
C VAL A 61 -8.64 -4.77 -8.13
N LEU A 62 -9.62 -4.44 -7.29
CA LEU A 62 -9.99 -5.27 -6.13
C LEU A 62 -10.50 -6.65 -6.56
N LYS A 63 -11.22 -6.76 -7.67
CA LYS A 63 -11.67 -8.04 -8.24
C LYS A 63 -10.49 -8.93 -8.64
N GLU A 64 -9.48 -8.37 -9.31
CA GLU A 64 -8.28 -9.13 -9.67
C GLU A 64 -7.46 -9.53 -8.44
N LEU A 65 -7.34 -8.65 -7.44
CA LEU A 65 -6.66 -8.96 -6.20
C LEU A 65 -7.35 -10.08 -5.42
N LYS A 66 -8.68 -10.09 -5.40
CA LYS A 66 -9.46 -11.18 -4.82
C LYS A 66 -9.27 -12.49 -5.57
N ARG A 67 -9.11 -12.45 -6.91
CA ARG A 67 -8.77 -13.64 -7.71
C ARG A 67 -7.40 -14.19 -7.33
N ILE A 68 -6.39 -13.33 -7.20
CA ILE A 68 -5.04 -13.72 -6.77
C ILE A 68 -5.07 -14.31 -5.36
N ASP A 69 -5.74 -13.65 -4.42
CA ASP A 69 -5.88 -14.13 -3.03
C ASP A 69 -6.47 -15.55 -2.97
N ARG A 70 -7.58 -15.79 -3.70
CA ARG A 70 -8.18 -17.13 -3.78
C ARG A 70 -7.25 -18.15 -4.41
N PHE A 71 -6.54 -17.78 -5.47
CA PHE A 71 -5.55 -18.65 -6.09
C PHE A 71 -4.47 -19.04 -5.07
N LEU A 72 -3.92 -18.08 -4.33
CA LEU A 72 -2.90 -18.35 -3.31
C LEU A 72 -3.45 -19.25 -2.20
N LYS A 73 -4.65 -18.97 -1.67
CA LYS A 73 -5.29 -19.77 -0.61
C LYS A 73 -5.52 -21.22 -1.01
N LYS A 74 -5.97 -21.46 -2.25
CA LYS A 74 -6.17 -22.81 -2.80
C LYS A 74 -4.88 -23.64 -2.81
N HIS A 75 -3.73 -23.00 -2.99
CA HIS A 75 -2.44 -23.68 -3.13
C HIS A 75 -1.59 -23.66 -1.85
N SER A 76 -1.85 -22.75 -0.91
CA SER A 76 -1.15 -22.67 0.37
C SER A 76 -1.83 -23.45 1.51
N GLY A 77 -3.12 -23.78 1.37
CA GLY A 77 -3.92 -24.38 2.44
C GLY A 77 -4.31 -23.41 3.56
N ALA A 78 -3.98 -22.13 3.43
CA ALA A 78 -4.33 -21.10 4.41
C ALA A 78 -5.74 -20.53 4.09
N GLU A 79 -6.75 -20.88 4.88
CA GLU A 79 -8.14 -20.57 4.52
C GLU A 79 -8.58 -19.11 4.73
N ARG A 80 -8.00 -18.38 5.71
CA ARG A 80 -8.61 -17.12 6.20
C ARG A 80 -7.66 -15.99 6.56
N ASP A 81 -6.42 -16.05 6.09
CA ASP A 81 -5.49 -15.00 6.43
C ASP A 81 -5.78 -13.73 5.59
N GLY A 82 -6.30 -12.69 6.23
CA GLY A 82 -6.47 -11.35 5.64
C GLY A 82 -5.15 -10.65 5.31
N CYS A 83 -4.00 -11.31 5.51
CA CYS A 83 -2.68 -10.78 5.18
C CYS A 83 -2.58 -10.24 3.77
N PHE A 84 -3.12 -10.93 2.75
CA PHE A 84 -3.04 -10.42 1.39
C PHE A 84 -3.76 -9.07 1.26
N PHE A 85 -4.99 -8.96 1.79
CA PHE A 85 -5.73 -7.70 1.84
C PHE A 85 -4.92 -6.57 2.50
N HIS A 86 -4.35 -6.83 3.68
CA HIS A 86 -3.54 -5.84 4.39
C HIS A 86 -2.28 -5.44 3.61
N LEU A 87 -1.63 -6.39 2.96
CA LEU A 87 -0.46 -6.15 2.12
C LEU A 87 -0.82 -5.27 0.92
N MET A 88 -1.98 -5.51 0.30
CA MET A 88 -2.50 -4.64 -0.76
C MET A 88 -2.78 -3.21 -0.25
N CYS A 89 -3.42 -3.05 0.91
CA CYS A 89 -3.65 -1.73 1.50
C CYS A 89 -2.38 -0.98 1.92
N ASN A 90 -1.28 -1.70 2.15
CA ASN A 90 0.02 -1.09 2.41
C ASN A 90 0.69 -0.59 1.13
N CYS A 91 0.43 -1.23 -0.01
CA CYS A 91 1.04 -0.90 -1.31
C CYS A 91 0.25 0.14 -2.13
N PHE A 92 -1.08 0.13 -2.05
CA PHE A 92 -1.95 0.92 -2.92
C PHE A 92 -2.75 1.97 -2.16
N ASP A 93 -2.93 3.12 -2.81
CA ASP A 93 -3.91 4.11 -2.43
C ASP A 93 -5.12 4.01 -3.38
N PHE A 94 -6.24 3.53 -2.85
CA PHE A 94 -7.46 3.29 -3.63
C PHE A 94 -8.30 4.56 -3.85
N GLY A 95 -7.95 5.69 -3.22
CA GLY A 95 -8.68 6.94 -3.37
C GLY A 95 -10.14 6.88 -2.87
N VAL A 96 -10.50 5.86 -2.09
CA VAL A 96 -11.80 5.64 -1.44
C VAL A 96 -11.60 5.24 0.01
N SER A 97 -12.67 5.27 0.81
CA SER A 97 -12.58 4.90 2.23
C SER A 97 -12.15 3.44 2.40
N LEU A 98 -11.42 3.13 3.48
CA LEU A 98 -11.03 1.76 3.80
C LEU A 98 -12.24 0.83 3.90
N GLY A 99 -13.37 1.30 4.45
CA GLY A 99 -14.61 0.52 4.51
C GLY A 99 -15.17 0.18 3.13
N THR A 100 -15.05 1.10 2.16
CA THR A 100 -15.42 0.83 0.76
C THR A 100 -14.51 -0.23 0.13
N VAL A 101 -13.19 -0.14 0.37
CA VAL A 101 -12.23 -1.14 -0.12
C VAL A 101 -12.54 -2.52 0.49
N GLN A 102 -12.76 -2.60 1.80
CA GLN A 102 -13.12 -3.82 2.50
C GLN A 102 -14.40 -4.44 1.95
N ARG A 103 -15.46 -3.64 1.82
CA ARG A 103 -16.74 -4.11 1.28
C ARG A 103 -16.56 -4.72 -0.10
N ASN A 104 -15.90 -4.01 -1.02
CA ASN A 104 -15.67 -4.50 -2.38
C ASN A 104 -14.74 -5.71 -2.46
N TYR A 105 -13.80 -5.86 -1.52
CA TYR A 105 -12.89 -6.99 -1.48
C TYR A 105 -13.56 -8.26 -0.94
N TYR A 106 -14.40 -8.13 0.09
CA TYR A 106 -15.05 -9.26 0.76
C TYR A 106 -16.47 -9.55 0.28
N ILE A 107 -17.06 -8.71 -0.58
CA ILE A 107 -18.36 -8.97 -1.22
C ILE A 107 -18.36 -10.36 -1.86
N SER A 108 -19.42 -11.15 -1.72
CA SER A 108 -19.47 -12.48 -2.35
C SER A 108 -19.55 -12.37 -3.88
N GLU A 109 -19.23 -13.43 -4.63
CA GLU A 109 -19.39 -13.36 -6.11
C GLU A 109 -20.87 -13.24 -6.51
N GLU A 110 -21.76 -13.89 -5.77
CA GLU A 110 -23.22 -13.80 -5.96
C GLU A 110 -23.73 -12.36 -5.74
N GLU A 111 -23.18 -11.66 -4.74
CA GLU A 111 -23.48 -10.24 -4.49
C GLU A 111 -22.85 -9.31 -5.54
N GLN A 112 -21.81 -9.77 -6.24
CA GLN A 112 -21.09 -9.00 -7.25
C GLN A 112 -21.75 -9.08 -8.65
N GLU A 113 -22.54 -10.12 -8.92
CA GLU A 113 -23.35 -10.26 -10.15
C GLU A 113 -24.67 -9.47 -10.10
N LEU A 114 -25.09 -9.03 -8.90
CA LEU A 114 -26.32 -8.26 -8.65
C LEU A 114 -26.10 -6.74 -8.60
N LEU A 115 -24.85 -6.27 -8.78
CA LEU A 115 -24.43 -4.86 -8.78
C LEU A 115 -24.02 -4.41 -10.18
#